data_AF-A0A496PZ60-F1
#
_entry.id   AF-A0A496PZ60-F1
#
_cell.length_a   1.000
_cell.length_b   1.000
_cell.length_c   1.000
_cell.angle_alpha   90.00
_cell.angle_beta   90.00
_cell.angle_gamma   90.00
#
_symmetry.space_group_name_H-M   'P 1'
#
loop_
_entity.id
_entity.type
_entity.pdbx_description
1 polymer ?
#
loop_
_entity_poly.entity_id
_entity_poly.type
_entity_poly.pdbx_seq_one_letter_code
_entity_poly.pdbx_strand_id
1 'polypeptide(L)'
;MKRILKTLLPVIVIVGALFLSWMILKAKPEAESRRPPPAIMRVEILTARKADFVINIRSQGTVQARTESTLASEVSGRIIRVAPAFRAGGFFEKDDVLLQIDPRDYETA
;
A
#
# COMPACT_ATOMS: atom_id res chain seq x y z
N MET A 1 52.34 -60.67 -68.87
CA MET A 1 51.64 -59.37 -68.71
C MET A 1 50.30 -59.43 -67.96
N LYS A 2 49.64 -60.60 -67.77
CA LYS A 2 48.34 -60.69 -67.04
C LYS A 2 48.44 -60.55 -65.49
N ARG A 3 49.61 -60.83 -64.89
CA ARG A 3 49.82 -60.74 -63.42
C ARG A 3 49.96 -59.30 -62.94
N ILE A 4 50.71 -58.47 -63.66
CA ILE A 4 50.88 -57.04 -63.37
C ILE A 4 49.55 -56.29 -63.44
N LEU A 5 48.69 -56.61 -64.41
CA LEU A 5 47.37 -55.97 -64.51
C LEU A 5 46.44 -56.38 -63.35
N LYS A 6 46.57 -57.61 -62.83
CA LYS A 6 45.81 -58.09 -61.66
C LYS A 6 46.25 -57.45 -60.34
N THR A 7 47.52 -57.04 -60.19
CA THR A 7 48.01 -56.35 -58.99
C THR A 7 47.94 -54.82 -59.10
N LEU A 8 48.10 -54.25 -60.30
CA LEU A 8 48.09 -52.80 -60.49
C LEU A 8 46.68 -52.20 -60.32
N LEU A 9 45.66 -52.91 -60.79
CA LEU A 9 44.26 -52.46 -60.70
C LEU A 9 43.78 -52.24 -59.25
N PRO A 10 43.92 -53.20 -58.31
CA PRO A 10 43.50 -52.96 -56.92
C PRO A 10 44.35 -51.90 -56.21
N VAL A 11 45.64 -51.77 -56.54
CA VAL A 11 46.50 -50.73 -55.96
C VAL A 11 46.02 -49.33 -56.38
N ILE A 12 45.67 -49.14 -57.65
CA ILE A 12 45.13 -47.87 -58.16
C ILE A 12 43.80 -47.53 -57.47
N VAL A 13 42.92 -48.51 -57.28
CA VAL A 13 41.63 -48.29 -56.60
C VAL A 13 41.83 -47.89 -55.14
N ILE A 14 42.75 -48.53 -54.42
CA ILE A 14 43.06 -48.20 -53.02
C ILE A 14 43.64 -46.79 -52.92
N VAL A 15 44.60 -46.44 -53.79
CA VAL A 15 45.19 -45.08 -53.80
C VAL A 15 44.14 -44.03 -54.16
N GLY A 16 43.25 -44.32 -55.12
CA GLY A 16 42.13 -43.43 -55.47
C GLY A 16 41.15 -43.23 -54.32
N ALA A 17 40.79 -44.29 -53.60
CA ALA A 17 39.89 -44.22 -52.45
C ALA A 17 40.51 -43.45 -51.27
N LEU A 18 41.80 -43.66 -51.00
CA LEU A 18 42.53 -42.91 -49.97
C LEU A 18 42.60 -41.42 -50.34
N PHE A 19 42.84 -41.10 -51.60
CA PHE A 19 42.87 -39.72 -52.09
C PHE A 19 41.51 -39.04 -51.97
N LEU A 20 40.42 -39.71 -52.37
CA LEU A 20 39.06 -39.17 -52.24
C LEU A 20 38.68 -38.92 -50.77
N SER A 21 38.98 -39.89 -49.88
CA SER A 21 38.69 -39.78 -48.45
C SER A 21 39.43 -38.60 -47.82
N TRP A 22 40.70 -38.42 -48.18
CA TRP A 22 41.49 -37.28 -47.70
C TRP A 22 40.94 -35.93 -48.17
N MET A 23 40.47 -35.87 -49.41
CA MET A 23 39.86 -34.66 -49.98
C MET A 23 38.56 -34.30 -49.24
N ILE A 24 37.71 -35.27 -48.91
CA ILE A 24 36.45 -35.06 -48.18
C ILE A 24 36.73 -34.58 -46.75
N LEU A 25 37.73 -35.16 -46.08
CA LEU A 25 38.11 -34.76 -44.72
C LEU A 25 38.68 -33.34 -44.67
N LYS A 26 39.49 -32.95 -45.67
CA LYS A 26 39.98 -31.57 -45.80
C LYS A 26 38.90 -30.57 -46.19
N ALA A 27 37.93 -31.00 -47.00
CA ALA A 27 36.83 -30.15 -47.46
C ALA A 27 35.72 -29.99 -46.42
N LYS A 28 35.79 -30.71 -45.29
CA LYS A 28 34.80 -30.60 -44.22
C LYS A 28 34.92 -29.21 -43.58
N PRO A 29 33.95 -28.31 -43.76
CA PRO A 29 34.00 -27.01 -43.12
C PRO A 29 33.84 -27.21 -41.61
N GLU A 30 34.69 -26.57 -40.82
CA GLU A 30 34.51 -26.52 -39.37
C GLU A 30 33.16 -25.86 -39.07
N ALA A 31 32.30 -26.58 -38.35
CA ALA A 31 31.03 -26.02 -37.93
C ALA A 31 31.30 -24.89 -36.95
N GLU A 32 31.05 -23.65 -37.37
CA GLU A 32 31.14 -22.49 -36.49
C GLU A 32 30.17 -22.67 -35.32
N SER A 33 30.72 -22.88 -34.13
CA SER A 33 29.94 -22.93 -32.90
C SER A 33 29.41 -21.53 -32.59
N ARG A 34 28.20 -21.24 -33.05
CA ARG A 34 27.50 -19.99 -32.72
C ARG A 34 27.01 -20.09 -31.28
N ARG A 35 27.66 -19.34 -30.38
CA ARG A 35 27.17 -19.17 -29.02
C ARG A 35 25.83 -18.41 -29.06
N PRO A 36 24.76 -18.93 -28.44
CA PRO A 36 23.51 -18.19 -28.37
C PRO A 36 23.73 -16.87 -27.61
N PRO A 37 23.08 -15.77 -28.03
CA PRO A 37 23.18 -14.50 -27.32
C PRO A 37 22.68 -14.66 -25.88
N PRO A 38 23.24 -13.89 -24.93
CA PRO A 38 22.81 -13.93 -23.54
C PRO A 38 21.32 -13.54 -23.42
N ALA A 39 20.58 -14.29 -22.60
CA ALA A 39 19.18 -13.98 -22.32
C ALA A 39 19.09 -12.68 -21.52
N ILE A 40 18.52 -11.63 -22.12
CA ILE A 40 18.28 -10.36 -21.43
C ILE A 40 16.98 -10.49 -20.62
N MET A 41 17.10 -10.39 -19.30
CA MET A 41 15.95 -10.38 -18.41
C MET A 41 15.25 -9.03 -18.50
N ARG A 42 13.98 -9.04 -18.89
CA ARG A 42 13.13 -7.85 -18.89
C ARG A 42 12.59 -7.62 -17.48
N VAL A 43 12.74 -6.40 -16.99
CA VAL A 43 12.18 -5.95 -15.71
C VAL A 43 11.31 -4.73 -15.92
N GLU A 44 10.33 -4.56 -15.04
CA GLU A 44 9.48 -3.37 -14.98
C GLU A 44 10.02 -2.44 -13.90
N ILE A 45 10.08 -1.14 -14.20
CA ILE A 45 10.56 -0.12 -13.27
C ILE A 45 9.51 0.96 -13.07
N LEU A 46 9.46 1.50 -11.86
CA LEU A 46 8.69 2.68 -11.51
C LEU A 46 9.64 3.71 -10.91
N THR A 47 9.70 4.91 -11.51
CA THR A 47 10.52 6.01 -11.00
C THR A 47 9.78 6.71 -9.87
N ALA A 48 10.33 6.63 -8.65
CA ALA A 48 9.79 7.35 -7.50
C ALA A 48 9.88 8.86 -7.72
N ARG A 49 8.82 9.58 -7.34
CA ARG A 49 8.77 11.05 -7.33
C ARG A 49 8.39 11.51 -5.93
N LYS A 50 8.99 12.62 -5.50
CA LYS A 50 8.59 13.28 -4.25
C LYS A 50 7.16 13.78 -4.41
N ALA A 51 6.31 13.41 -3.46
CA ALA A 51 4.93 13.90 -3.37
C ALA A 51 4.62 14.18 -1.90
N ASP A 52 3.88 15.25 -1.65
CA ASP A 52 3.36 15.54 -0.32
C ASP A 52 2.14 14.64 -0.07
N PHE A 53 2.16 13.91 1.03
CA PHE A 53 1.09 12.97 1.39
C PHE A 53 0.46 13.39 2.72
N VAL A 54 -0.81 13.77 2.67
CA VAL A 54 -1.57 14.14 3.86
C VAL A 54 -2.18 12.90 4.48
N ILE A 55 -1.81 12.59 5.72
CA ILE A 55 -2.37 11.48 6.48
C ILE A 55 -3.66 11.95 7.15
N ASN A 56 -4.80 11.44 6.69
CA ASN A 56 -6.10 11.70 7.33
C ASN A 56 -6.45 10.58 8.31
N ILE A 57 -6.45 10.89 9.61
CA ILE A 57 -6.83 9.96 10.66
C ILE A 57 -8.30 10.22 11.02
N ARG A 58 -9.16 9.21 10.86
CA ARG A 58 -10.56 9.27 11.29
C ARG A 58 -10.67 8.78 12.72
N SER A 59 -11.34 9.55 13.58
CA SER A 59 -11.62 9.21 14.97
C SER A 59 -13.05 9.58 15.32
N GLN A 60 -13.57 8.99 16.40
CA GLN A 60 -14.94 9.15 16.88
C GLN A 60 -14.95 9.39 18.39
N GLY A 61 -15.96 10.09 18.87
CA GLY A 61 -16.14 10.40 20.29
C GLY A 61 -17.51 11.00 20.55
N THR A 62 -17.83 11.22 21.83
CA THR A 62 -19.09 11.81 22.27
C THR A 62 -18.87 13.27 22.67
N VAL A 63 -19.82 14.14 22.32
CA VAL A 63 -19.80 15.54 22.78
C VAL A 63 -20.31 15.61 24.20
N GLN A 64 -19.54 16.24 25.09
CA GLN A 64 -19.93 16.49 26.48
C GLN A 64 -19.78 17.98 26.80
N ALA A 65 -20.67 18.49 27.65
CA ALA A 65 -20.58 19.86 28.15
C ALA A 65 -19.25 20.05 28.91
N ARG A 66 -18.55 21.15 28.61
CA ARG A 66 -17.30 21.51 29.31
C ARG A 66 -17.56 21.86 30.78
N THR A 67 -18.71 22.45 31.07
CA THR A 67 -19.11 22.90 32.40
C THR A 67 -20.54 22.51 32.64
N GLU A 68 -20.78 21.85 33.76
CA GLU A 68 -22.08 21.45 34.25
C GLU A 68 -22.17 21.90 35.71
N SER A 69 -23.35 22.35 36.15
CA SER A 69 -23.55 22.82 37.51
C SER A 69 -24.94 22.43 37.97
N THR A 70 -25.02 21.92 39.19
CA THR A 70 -26.28 21.58 39.84
C THR A 70 -26.78 22.80 40.60
N LEU A 71 -27.96 23.29 40.24
CA LEU A 71 -28.63 24.34 40.99
C LEU A 71 -29.33 23.73 42.21
N ALA A 72 -29.03 24.25 43.40
CA ALA A 72 -29.70 23.90 44.65
C ALA A 72 -30.09 25.18 45.40
N SER A 73 -31.20 25.13 46.15
CA SER A 73 -31.61 26.22 47.01
C SER A 73 -30.74 26.26 48.27
N GLU A 74 -30.22 27.43 48.63
CA GLU A 74 -29.45 27.62 49.88
C GLU A 74 -30.31 27.46 51.14
N VAL A 75 -31.61 27.73 51.01
CA VAL A 75 -32.57 27.71 52.11
C VAL A 75 -33.82 26.89 51.74
N SER A 76 -34.50 26.35 52.75
CA SER A 76 -35.70 25.54 52.57
C SER A 76 -36.95 26.42 52.60
N GLY A 77 -37.80 26.35 51.58
CA GLY A 77 -39.07 27.07 51.64
C GLY A 77 -39.98 26.80 50.45
N ARG A 78 -41.15 27.43 50.45
CA ARG A 78 -42.12 27.28 49.36
C ARG A 78 -41.74 28.17 48.18
N ILE A 79 -41.74 27.61 46.97
CA ILE A 79 -41.53 28.37 45.74
C ILE A 79 -42.81 29.17 45.43
N ILE A 80 -42.67 30.50 45.28
CA ILE A 80 -43.77 31.42 44.96
C ILE A 80 -43.71 31.93 43.51
N ARG A 81 -42.53 31.91 42.88
CA ARG A 81 -42.34 32.36 41.49
C ARG A 81 -41.28 31.54 40.78
N VAL A 82 -41.51 31.27 39.49
CA VAL A 82 -40.58 30.61 38.58
C VAL A 82 -40.36 31.51 37.36
N ALA A 83 -39.11 31.75 36.99
CA ALA A 83 -38.80 32.57 35.82
C ALA A 83 -39.12 31.82 34.51
N PRO A 84 -39.64 32.49 33.46
CA PRO A 84 -39.90 31.86 32.16
C PRO A 84 -38.64 31.30 31.49
N ALA A 85 -37.47 31.87 31.80
CA ALA A 85 -36.16 31.41 31.33
C ALA A 85 -35.73 30.09 31.98
N PHE A 86 -36.27 29.73 33.15
CA PHE A 86 -35.99 28.48 33.86
C PHE A 86 -36.78 27.32 33.25
N ARG A 87 -36.36 26.92 32.04
CA ARG A 87 -36.95 25.84 31.23
C ARG A 87 -35.86 25.03 30.54
N ALA A 88 -36.16 23.81 30.15
CA ALA A 88 -35.22 22.97 29.40
C ALA A 88 -34.78 23.69 28.10
N GLY A 89 -33.47 23.84 27.92
CA GLY A 89 -32.86 24.58 26.81
C GLY A 89 -32.98 26.11 26.90
N GLY A 90 -33.44 26.65 28.04
CA GLY A 90 -33.44 28.08 28.31
C GLY A 90 -32.03 28.60 28.64
N PHE A 91 -31.83 29.90 28.43
CA PHE A 91 -30.60 30.62 28.75
C PHE A 91 -30.88 31.65 29.84
N PHE A 92 -29.89 31.90 30.68
CA PHE A 92 -29.91 32.90 31.75
C PHE A 92 -28.49 33.41 31.97
N GLU A 93 -28.38 34.60 32.55
CA GLU A 93 -27.12 35.22 32.89
C GLU A 93 -26.82 35.10 34.38
N LYS A 94 -25.61 35.51 34.76
CA LYS A 94 -25.24 35.58 36.16
C LYS A 94 -26.18 36.58 36.87
N ASP A 95 -26.59 36.23 38.08
CA ASP A 95 -27.46 37.03 38.96
C ASP A 95 -28.94 37.10 38.51
N ASP A 96 -29.33 36.33 37.47
CA ASP A 96 -30.74 36.16 37.11
C ASP A 96 -31.52 35.38 38.18
N VAL A 97 -32.67 35.92 38.60
CA VAL A 97 -33.56 35.26 39.56
C VAL A 97 -34.37 34.19 38.87
N LEU A 98 -33.92 32.93 38.98
CA LEU A 98 -34.58 31.77 38.37
C LEU A 98 -35.81 31.30 39.15
N LEU A 99 -35.73 31.34 40.48
CA LEU A 99 -36.76 30.88 41.41
C LEU A 99 -36.84 31.86 42.58
N GLN A 100 -38.03 32.05 43.13
CA GLN A 100 -38.23 32.86 44.33
C GLN A 100 -38.89 32.02 45.42
N ILE A 101 -38.23 31.95 46.58
CA ILE A 101 -38.73 31.29 47.78
C ILE A 101 -39.52 32.31 48.61
N ASP A 102 -40.57 31.86 49.29
CA ASP A 102 -41.37 32.67 50.20
C ASP A 102 -40.49 33.27 51.32
N PRO A 103 -40.37 34.61 51.40
CA PRO A 103 -39.42 35.23 52.33
C PRO A 103 -40.01 35.38 53.74
N ARG A 104 -41.31 35.15 53.95
CA ARG A 104 -41.99 35.48 55.22
C ARG A 104 -41.33 34.85 56.43
N ASP A 105 -40.94 33.58 56.33
CA ASP A 105 -40.28 32.85 57.42
C ASP A 105 -38.86 33.37 57.71
N TYR A 106 -38.23 34.04 56.74
CA TYR A 106 -36.87 34.59 56.83
C TYR A 106 -36.83 36.07 57.18
N GLU A 107 -37.87 36.83 56.87
CA GLU A 107 -37.95 38.27 57.17
C GLU A 107 -38.42 38.56 58.61
N THR A 108 -39.09 37.60 59.24
CA THR A 108 -39.60 37.75 60.61
C THR A 108 -38.70 37.17 61.71
N ALA A 109 -37.53 36.64 61.34
CA ALA A 109 -36.56 36.00 62.25
C ALA A 109 -35.51 36.96 62.80
#